data_AF-A0A651EDU3-F1
#
_entry.id   AF-A0A651EDU3-F1
#
_cell.length_a   1.000
_cell.length_b   1.000
_cell.length_c   1.000
_cell.angle_alpha   90.00
_cell.angle_beta   90.00
_cell.angle_gamma   90.00
#
_symmetry.space_group_name_H-M   'P 1'
#
loop_
_entity.id
_entity.type
_entity.pdbx_description
1 polymer ?
#
loop_
_entity_poly.entity_id
_entity_poly.type
_entity_poly.pdbx_seq_one_letter_code
_entity_poly.pdbx_strand_id
1 'polypeptide(L)' 'MCAMALALALVVGGAAEACTRAVYLGPEGRVLTGRSMDWKLPMV' A
#
# COMPACT_ATOMS: atom_id res chain seq x y z
N MET A 1 3.46 -28.25 7.40
CA MET A 1 3.20 -27.22 8.42
C MET A 1 3.93 -25.88 8.16
N CYS A 2 5.19 -25.86 7.72
CA CYS A 2 5.93 -24.60 7.49
C CYS A 2 5.39 -23.73 6.33
N ALA A 3 4.91 -24.34 5.24
CA ALA A 3 4.40 -23.59 4.08
C ALA A 3 3.16 -22.72 4.40
N MET A 4 2.28 -23.21 5.29
CA MET A 4 1.09 -22.48 5.70
C MET A 4 1.43 -21.29 6.61
N ALA A 5 2.47 -21.42 7.44
CA ALA A 5 2.97 -20.33 8.28
C ALA A 5 3.56 -19.18 7.45
N LEU A 6 4.27 -19.49 6.35
CA LEU A 6 4.77 -18.46 5.43
C LEU A 6 3.63 -17.75 4.68
N ALA A 7 2.59 -18.47 4.27
CA ALA A 7 1.45 -17.89 3.58
C ALA A 7 0.68 -16.90 4.47
N LEU A 8 0.51 -17.21 5.76
CA LEU A 8 -0.11 -16.28 6.72
C LEU A 8 0.73 -15.01 6.94
N ALA A 9 2.05 -15.11 6.97
CA ALA A 9 2.93 -13.96 7.20
C ALA A 9 2.81 -12.89 6.09
N LEU A 10 2.48 -13.28 4.86
CA LEU A 10 2.27 -12.35 3.73
C LEU A 10 0.94 -11.57 3.84
N VAL A 11 -0.03 -12.08 4.59
CA VAL A 11 -1.33 -11.43 4.80
C VAL A 11 -1.25 -10.41 5.94
N VAL A 12 -0.34 -10.58 6.90
CA VAL A 12 -0.11 -9.66 8.02
C VAL A 12 0.86 -8.54 7.64
N GLY A 13 0.80 -8.05 6.40
CA GLY A 13 1.34 -6.73 6.09
C GLY A 13 0.51 -5.71 6.85
N GLY A 14 1.09 -5.10 7.89
CA GLY A 14 0.39 -4.15 8.75
C GLY A 14 -0.35 -3.10 7.92
N ALA A 15 -1.62 -2.85 8.24
CA ALA A 15 -2.36 -1.75 7.66
C ALA A 15 -1.54 -0.47 7.87
N ALA A 16 -1.15 0.19 6.79
CA ALA A 16 -0.51 1.49 6.91
C ALA A 16 -1.61 2.47 7.35
N GLU A 17 -1.63 2.75 8.65
CA GLU A 17 -2.71 3.45 9.37
C GLU A 17 -3.01 4.86 8.85
N ALA A 18 -2.08 5.47 8.11
CA ALA A 18 -2.26 6.77 7.47
C ALA A 18 -1.73 6.72 6.03
N CYS A 19 -2.60 6.40 5.09
CA CYS A 19 -2.31 6.48 3.67
C CYS A 19 -3.41 7.25 2.97
N THR A 20 -3.06 8.31 2.25
CA THR A 20 -3.99 8.96 1.34
C THR A 20 -3.84 8.34 -0.04
N ARG A 21 -4.94 7.86 -0.62
CA ARG A 21 -4.98 7.35 -1.99
C ARG A 21 -5.77 8.31 -2.87
N ALA A 22 -5.21 8.64 -4.03
CA ALA A 22 -5.90 9.43 -5.04
C ALA A 22 -5.81 8.75 -6.41
N VAL A 23 -6.90 8.84 -7.17
CA VAL A 23 -6.96 8.40 -8.56
C VAL A 23 -7.22 9.62 -9.42
N TYR A 24 -6.36 9.85 -10.40
CA TYR A 24 -6.55 10.85 -11.43
C TYR A 24 -7.04 10.18 -12.71
N LEU A 25 -8.19 10.66 -13.20
CA LEU A 25 -8.76 10.30 -14.49
C LEU A 25 -8.56 11.49 -15.44
N GLY A 26 -7.65 11.33 -16.40
CA GLY A 26 -7.24 12.37 -17.33
C GLY A 26 -7.69 12.14 -18.76
N PRO A 27 -7.37 13.10 -19.65
CA PRO A 27 -7.64 12.98 -21.08
C PRO A 27 -6.98 11.75 -21.70
N GLU A 28 -7.51 11.30 -22.84
CA GLU A 28 -7.01 10.15 -23.62
C GLU A 28 -6.92 8.85 -22.80
N GLY A 29 -7.85 8.66 -21.86
CA GLY A 29 -7.91 7.46 -21.03
C GLY A 29 -6.76 7.32 -20.03
N ARG A 30 -6.04 8.41 -19.74
CA ARG A 30 -4.94 8.40 -18.78
C ARG A 30 -5.45 8.17 -17.36
N VAL A 31 -4.98 7.10 -16.72
CA VAL A 31 -5.29 6.77 -15.33
C VAL A 31 -4.01 6.76 -14.52
N LEU A 32 -3.92 7.61 -13.50
CA LEU A 32 -2.80 7.63 -12.56
C LEU A 32 -3.31 7.31 -11.16
N THR A 33 -2.64 6.39 -10.48
CA THR A 33 -2.94 6.07 -9.07
C THR A 33 -1.75 6.49 -8.22
N GLY A 34 -1.99 7.39 -7.27
CA GLY A 34 -1.01 7.82 -6.28
C GLY A 34 -1.41 7.34 -4.88
N ARG A 35 -0.39 7.09 -4.04
CA ARG A 35 -0.56 6.91 -2.60
C ARG A 35 0.52 7.69 -1.86
N SER A 36 0.14 8.40 -0.79
CA SER A 36 1.10 8.79 0.25
C SER A 36 1.18 7.67 1.28
N MET A 37 2.38 7.44 1.80
CA MET A 37 2.60 6.60 2.97
C MET A 37 3.04 7.55 4.08
N ASP A 38 2.18 7.75 5.07
CA ASP A 38 2.49 8.62 6.19
C ASP A 38 3.12 7.73 7.27
N TRP A 39 4.46 7.73 7.29
CA TRP A 39 5.22 6.92 8.23
C TRP A 39 5.32 7.64 9.58
N LYS A 40 5.09 6.92 10.67
CA LYS A 40 5.23 7.45 12.03
C LYS A 40 6.67 7.92 12.35
N LEU A 41 7.66 7.28 11.73
CA LEU A 41 9.07 7.59 11.88
C LEU A 41 9.61 8.16 10.57
N PRO A 42 10.61 9.07 10.63
CA PRO A 42 11.25 9.58 9.43
C PRO A 42 11.84 8.42 8.63
N MET A 43 11.63 8.46 7.32
CA MET A 43 12.34 7.60 6.38
C MET A 43 13.80 8.11 6.33
N VAL A 44 14.68 7.48 7.10
CA VAL A 44 16.13 7.69 7.12
C VAL A 44 16.87 6.60 6.37
#